data_AF-A0A8R7Q987-F1
#
_entry.id   AF-A0A8R7Q987-F1
#
_cell.length_a   1.000
_cell.length_b   1.000
_cell.length_c   1.000
_cell.angle_alpha   90.00
_cell.angle_beta   90.00
_cell.angle_gamma   90.00
#
_symmetry.space_group_name_H-M   'P 1'
#
loop_
_entity.id
_entity.type
_entity.pdbx_description
1 polymer ?
#
loop_
_entity_poly.entity_id
_entity_poly.type
_entity_poly.pdbx_seq_one_letter_code
_entity_poly.pdbx_strand_id
1 'polypeptide(L)' 'TVQELAAAVEEPPRQYVVAHEQDQDLLAADEMPEPIPLIDLSRLTTADAADEAEADKLRAALQTWGLFLVSL' A
#
# COMPACT_ATOMS: atom_id res chain seq x y z
N THR A 1 22.25 -0.39 -14.09
CA THR A 1 20.93 -0.12 -13.49
C THR A 1 20.91 -0.62 -12.05
N VAL A 2 19.91 -0.28 -11.22
CA VAL A 2 19.79 -0.89 -9.87
C VAL A 2 19.64 -2.41 -9.93
N GLN A 3 19.06 -2.93 -11.01
CA GLN A 3 18.94 -4.37 -11.27
C GLN A 3 20.31 -5.04 -11.50
N GLU A 4 21.17 -4.46 -12.34
CA GLU A 4 22.53 -4.98 -12.56
C GLU A 4 23.38 -4.88 -11.29
N LEU A 5 23.22 -3.79 -10.53
CA LEU A 5 23.88 -3.60 -9.25
C LEU A 5 23.48 -4.70 -8.25
N ALA A 6 22.18 -4.99 -8.10
CA ALA A 6 21.68 -6.05 -7.23
C ALA A 6 22.20 -7.45 -7.61
N ALA A 7 22.50 -7.69 -8.89
CA ALA A 7 23.08 -8.95 -9.35
C ALA A 7 24.60 -9.05 -9.11
N ALA A 8 25.28 -7.91 -8.90
CA ALA A 8 26.74 -7.82 -8.88
C ALA A 8 27.33 -7.62 -7.48
N VAL A 9 26.56 -7.15 -6.51
CA VAL A 9 27.03 -6.90 -5.14
C VAL A 9 26.16 -7.59 -4.11
N GLU A 10 26.79 -8.13 -3.06
CA GLU A 10 26.12 -8.79 -1.94
C GLU A 10 25.51 -7.80 -0.96
N GLU A 11 26.16 -6.64 -0.76
CA GLU A 11 25.69 -5.56 0.11
C GLU A 11 25.33 -4.30 -0.70
N PRO A 12 24.21 -3.62 -0.37
CA PRO A 12 23.82 -2.39 -1.04
C PRO A 12 24.87 -1.30 -0.79
N PRO A 13 25.29 -0.54 -1.83
CA PRO A 13 26.20 0.57 -1.65
C PRO A 13 25.66 1.60 -0.67
N ARG A 14 26.55 2.30 0.05
CA ARG A 14 26.19 3.28 1.10
C ARG A 14 25.16 4.33 0.69
N GLN A 15 25.12 4.70 -0.59
CA GLN A 15 24.12 5.64 -1.14
C GLN A 15 22.67 5.12 -1.13
N TYR A 16 22.47 3.81 -0.95
CA TYR A 16 21.17 3.15 -0.80
C TYR A 16 20.90 2.71 0.65
N VAL A 17 21.84 2.94 1.56
CA VAL A 17 21.68 2.60 2.98
C VAL A 17 21.06 3.82 3.68
N VAL A 18 19.79 3.70 4.06
CA VAL A 18 19.10 4.71 4.88
C VAL A 18 19.47 4.47 6.33
N ALA A 19 19.96 5.51 7.01
CA ALA A 19 20.30 5.44 8.43
C ALA A 19 19.00 5.24 9.24
N HIS A 20 18.93 4.14 10.00
CA HIS A 20 17.74 3.70 10.73
C HIS A 20 17.21 4.71 11.78
N GLU A 21 17.93 5.80 12.05
CA GLU A 21 17.51 6.81 13.05
C GLU A 21 16.29 7.63 12.60
N GLN A 22 15.94 7.64 11.31
CA GLN A 22 14.74 8.31 10.78
C GLN A 22 13.57 7.35 10.50
N ASP A 23 13.80 6.04 10.55
CA ASP A 23 12.84 4.99 10.15
C ASP A 23 12.40 4.07 11.31
N GLN A 24 12.91 4.25 12.54
CA GLN A 24 12.42 3.48 13.69
C GLN A 24 10.93 3.71 13.96
N ASP A 25 10.40 4.89 13.66
CA ASP A 25 8.96 5.19 13.74
C ASP A 25 8.16 4.58 12.57
N LEU A 26 8.81 4.24 11.45
CA LEU A 26 8.17 3.66 10.25
C LEU A 26 8.18 2.12 10.23
N LEU A 27 9.06 1.50 11.02
CA LEU A 27 9.28 0.04 11.05
C LEU A 27 8.86 -0.61 12.38
N ALA A 28 8.29 0.14 13.32
CA ALA A 28 7.69 -0.42 14.51
C ALA A 28 6.45 -1.24 14.10
N ALA A 29 6.63 -2.54 13.90
CA ALA A 29 5.56 -3.50 13.58
C ALA A 29 4.44 -3.56 14.64
N ASP A 30 4.62 -2.89 15.78
CA ASP A 30 3.65 -2.77 16.87
C ASP A 30 2.51 -1.78 16.54
N GLU A 31 2.71 -0.90 15.55
CA GLU A 31 1.69 0.00 15.00
C GLU A 31 1.52 -0.29 13.51
N MET A 32 1.39 -1.58 13.15
CA MET A 32 1.09 -1.98 11.77
C MET A 32 -0.19 -1.24 11.35
N PRO A 33 -0.11 -0.28 10.41
CA PRO A 33 -1.29 0.45 10.00
C PRO A 33 -2.26 -0.58 9.39
N GLU A 34 -3.58 -0.33 9.49
CA GLU A 34 -4.59 -1.27 8.99
C GLU A 34 -4.24 -1.78 7.57
N PRO A 35 -4.64 -2.97 7.13
CA PRO A 35 -4.34 -3.38 5.77
C PRO A 35 -4.97 -2.40 4.76
N ILE A 36 -4.22 -2.06 3.70
CA ILE A 36 -4.71 -1.18 2.63
C ILE A 36 -6.03 -1.76 2.07
N PRO A 37 -7.12 -0.98 1.99
CA PRO A 37 -8.40 -1.47 1.50
C PRO A 37 -8.34 -1.94 0.05
N LEU A 38 -8.95 -3.09 -0.27
CA LEU A 38 -9.17 -3.59 -1.62
C LEU A 38 -10.58 -3.24 -2.09
N ILE A 39 -10.73 -2.57 -3.23
CA ILE A 39 -12.03 -2.15 -3.79
C ILE A 39 -12.33 -2.95 -5.06
N ASP A 40 -13.53 -3.54 -5.11
CA ASP A 40 -14.01 -4.24 -6.29
C ASP A 40 -14.75 -3.31 -7.25
N LEU A 41 -14.11 -3.00 -8.38
CA LEU A 41 -14.67 -2.08 -9.37
C LEU A 41 -15.85 -2.69 -10.15
N SER A 42 -15.93 -4.03 -10.26
CA SER A 42 -17.04 -4.69 -10.95
C SER A 42 -18.37 -4.45 -10.25
N ARG A 43 -18.34 -4.49 -8.91
CA ARG A 43 -19.48 -4.22 -8.05
C ARG A 43 -19.92 -2.77 -8.16
N LEU A 44 -18.98 -1.82 -8.18
CA LEU A 44 -19.32 -0.40 -8.37
C LEU A 44 -20.06 -0.08 -9.69
N THR A 45 -19.92 -0.93 -10.71
CA THR A 45 -20.61 -0.74 -12.01
C THR A 45 -21.99 -1.40 -12.06
N THR A 46 -22.35 -2.19 -11.05
CA THR A 46 -23.64 -2.87 -10.94
C THR A 46 -24.58 -2.00 -10.07
N ALA A 47 -25.90 -2.20 -10.17
CA ALA A 47 -26.91 -1.36 -9.50
C ALA A 47 -27.56 -2.05 -8.27
N ASP A 48 -26.88 -3.03 -7.69
CA ASP A 48 -27.33 -3.84 -6.57
C ASP A 48 -26.94 -3.20 -5.21
N ALA A 49 -27.61 -3.61 -4.13
CA ALA A 49 -27.33 -3.07 -2.79
C ALA A 49 -25.91 -3.44 -2.29
N ALA A 50 -25.32 -4.49 -2.85
CA ALA A 50 -23.92 -4.85 -2.66
C ALA A 50 -22.97 -3.74 -3.16
N ASP A 51 -23.42 -2.87 -4.04
CA ASP A 51 -22.60 -1.89 -4.74
C ASP A 51 -22.54 -0.57 -3.96
N GLU A 52 -23.58 -0.26 -3.18
CA GLU A 52 -23.55 0.84 -2.20
C GLU A 52 -22.52 0.57 -1.10
N ALA A 53 -22.47 -0.66 -0.57
CA ALA A 53 -21.48 -1.05 0.43
C ALA A 53 -20.04 -0.93 -0.11
N GLU A 54 -19.82 -1.27 -1.38
CA GLU A 54 -18.50 -1.15 -2.01
C GLU A 54 -18.15 0.33 -2.28
N ALA A 55 -19.14 1.16 -2.62
CA ALA A 55 -18.96 2.60 -2.80
C ALA A 55 -18.62 3.29 -1.46
N ASP A 56 -19.23 2.87 -0.36
CA ASP A 56 -18.92 3.39 0.97
C ASP A 56 -17.52 2.97 1.43
N LYS A 57 -17.11 1.72 1.13
CA LYS A 57 -15.75 1.25 1.36
C LYS A 57 -14.72 2.08 0.59
N LEU A 58 -15.00 2.43 -0.67
CA LEU A 58 -14.16 3.31 -1.47
C LEU A 58 -14.03 4.70 -0.84
N ARG A 59 -15.15 5.30 -0.39
CA ARG A 59 -15.12 6.61 0.29
C ARG A 59 -14.30 6.56 1.58
N ALA A 60 -14.48 5.52 2.39
CA ALA A 60 -13.73 5.33 3.63
C ALA A 60 -12.23 5.18 3.35
N ALA A 61 -11.85 4.39 2.34
CA ALA A 61 -10.45 4.23 1.94
C ALA A 61 -9.81 5.55 1.52
N LEU A 62 -10.52 6.39 0.74
CA LEU A 62 -10.02 7.70 0.35
C LEU A 62 -9.84 8.67 1.53
N GLN A 63 -10.66 8.56 2.57
CA GLN A 63 -10.60 9.42 3.75
C GLN A 63 -9.54 8.99 4.76
N THR A 64 -9.38 7.68 4.97
CA THR A 64 -8.43 7.13 5.96
C THR A 64 -7.04 6.93 5.35
N TRP A 65 -6.97 6.35 4.16
CA TRP A 65 -5.71 5.93 3.51
C TRP A 65 -5.23 6.90 2.43
N GLY A 66 -6.16 7.51 1.69
CA GLY A 66 -5.86 8.26 0.48
C GLY A 66 -5.40 7.39 -0.70
N LEU A 67 -5.30 6.07 -0.51
CA LEU A 67 -4.99 5.07 -1.53
C LEU A 67 -5.74 3.76 -1.25
N PHE A 68 -5.91 2.92 -2.27
CA PHE A 68 -6.55 1.62 -2.17
C PHE A 68 -6.06 0.68 -3.28
N LEU A 69 -6.23 -0.62 -3.07
CA LEU A 69 -6.01 -1.65 -4.09
C LEU A 69 -7.29 -1.86 -4.90
N VAL A 70 -7.18 -2.31 -6.15
CA VAL A 70 -8.35 -2.58 -6.99
C VAL A 70 -8.42 -4.04 -7.42
N SER A 71 -9.62 -4.60 -7.43
CA SER A 71 -9.98 -5.81 -8.17
C SER A 71 -11.00 -5.47 -9.25
N LEU A 72 -10.93 -6.21 -10.36
CA LEU A 72 -11.80 -6.07 -11.53
C LEU A 72 -12.73 -7.26 -11.66
#